data_AF-A0AAE3A2C1-F1
#
_entry.id   AF-A0AAE3A2C1-F1
#
_cell.length_a   1.000
_cell.length_b   1.000
_cell.length_c   1.000
_cell.angle_alpha   90.00
_cell.angle_beta   90.00
_cell.angle_gamma   90.00
#
_symmetry.space_group_name_H-M   'P 1'
#
loop_
_entity.id
_entity.type
_entity.pdbx_description
1 polymer ?
#
loop_
_entity_poly.entity_id
_entity_poly.type
_entity_poly.pdbx_seq_one_letter_code
_entity_poly.pdbx_strand_id
1 'polypeptide(L)'
;MEQSSEYREQLLESYKQAVRPLLPYLPWLEQSAGKRASSIYSGQDIGVNSVSFPVYDGTLLNFVREATKSPLMDRNYAYVYTRHRIRTHQEERDIIQKAGWKEWDILRGILSKYVLGGRTKGNLWSEAVSEQIFYLVLKQMQEIIEFWDKTPANGKL
;
A
#
# COMPACT_ATOMS: atom_id res chain seq x y z
N MET A 1 6.59 -9.38 -32.36
CA MET A 1 7.52 -9.06 -31.26
C MET A 1 7.39 -7.60 -30.80
N GLU A 2 6.97 -6.65 -31.65
CA GLU A 2 6.70 -5.24 -31.26
C GLU A 2 5.53 -5.07 -30.28
N GLN A 3 4.39 -5.75 -30.51
CA GLN A 3 3.19 -5.59 -29.67
C GLN A 3 3.41 -5.90 -28.17
N SER A 4 4.31 -6.83 -27.84
CA SER A 4 4.62 -7.17 -26.45
C SER A 4 5.49 -6.12 -25.76
N SER A 5 6.31 -5.36 -26.52
CA SER A 5 7.13 -4.27 -25.99
C SER A 5 6.27 -3.05 -25.70
N GLU A 6 5.45 -2.66 -26.68
CA GLU A 6 4.54 -1.50 -26.56
C GLU A 6 3.52 -1.71 -25.43
N TYR A 7 2.94 -2.90 -25.32
CA TYR A 7 2.01 -3.23 -24.23
C TYR A 7 2.66 -3.11 -22.85
N ARG A 8 3.92 -3.57 -22.72
CA ARG A 8 4.67 -3.46 -21.46
C ARG A 8 4.99 -2.02 -21.11
N GLU A 9 5.39 -1.21 -22.08
CA GLU A 9 5.68 0.22 -21.88
C GLU A 9 4.42 0.99 -21.45
N GLN A 10 3.28 0.75 -22.11
CA GLN A 10 2.00 1.32 -21.71
C GLN A 10 1.61 0.93 -20.28
N LEU A 11 1.81 -0.33 -19.90
CA LEU A 11 1.52 -0.80 -18.56
C LEU A 11 2.45 -0.15 -17.52
N LEU A 12 3.75 -0.04 -17.82
CA LEU A 12 4.73 0.63 -16.95
C LEU A 12 4.36 2.09 -16.73
N GLU A 13 3.98 2.80 -17.79
CA GLU A 13 3.54 4.19 -17.69
C GLU A 13 2.27 4.33 -16.86
N SER A 14 1.31 3.41 -17.02
CA SER A 14 0.11 3.39 -16.18
C SER A 14 0.45 3.18 -14.69
N TYR A 15 1.43 2.32 -14.38
CA TYR A 15 1.89 2.07 -13.02
C TYR A 15 2.60 3.28 -12.42
N LYS A 16 3.48 3.93 -13.20
CA LYS A 16 4.12 5.20 -12.83
C LYS A 16 3.08 6.25 -12.46
N GLN A 17 2.09 6.45 -13.33
CA GLN A 17 1.02 7.42 -13.10
C GLN A 17 0.18 7.09 -11.87
N ALA A 18 -0.09 5.81 -11.63
CA ALA A 18 -0.87 5.36 -10.48
C ALA A 18 -0.14 5.54 -9.13
N VAL A 19 1.17 5.29 -9.10
CA VAL A 19 1.99 5.34 -7.87
C VAL A 19 2.50 6.75 -7.56
N ARG A 20 2.75 7.57 -8.59
CA ARG A 20 3.35 8.91 -8.46
C ARG A 20 2.70 9.81 -7.38
N PRO A 21 1.36 9.89 -7.24
CA PRO A 21 0.74 10.71 -6.20
C PRO A 21 1.02 10.23 -4.77
N LEU A 22 1.41 8.97 -4.60
CA LEU A 22 1.65 8.33 -3.31
C LEU A 22 3.12 8.39 -2.87
N LEU A 23 4.06 8.56 -3.81
CA LEU A 23 5.49 8.62 -3.51
C LEU A 23 5.89 9.74 -2.53
N PRO A 24 5.30 10.95 -2.54
CA PRO A 24 5.64 11.99 -1.56
C PRO A 24 5.42 11.59 -0.10
N TYR A 25 4.59 10.57 0.16
CA TYR A 25 4.32 10.07 1.51
C TYR A 25 5.35 9.04 1.99
N LEU A 26 6.20 8.49 1.12
CA LEU A 26 7.18 7.46 1.47
C LEU A 26 8.09 7.85 2.65
N PRO A 27 8.71 9.06 2.68
CA PRO A 27 9.59 9.43 3.80
C PRO A 27 8.83 9.49 5.13
N TRP A 28 7.59 9.95 5.12
CA TRP A 28 6.75 10.00 6.32
C TRP A 28 6.35 8.60 6.78
N LEU A 29 5.99 7.71 5.84
CA LEU A 29 5.63 6.32 6.13
C LEU A 29 6.83 5.54 6.70
N GLU A 30 8.04 5.78 6.18
CA GLU A 30 9.28 5.20 6.69
C GLU A 30 9.58 5.65 8.13
N GLN A 31 9.46 6.94 8.42
CA GLN A 31 9.73 7.50 9.76
C GLN A 31 8.64 7.17 10.79
N SER A 32 7.44 6.87 10.32
CA SER A 32 6.30 6.48 11.15
C SER A 32 6.32 4.98 11.49
N ALA A 33 7.26 4.22 10.92
CA ALA A 33 7.52 2.83 11.28
C ALA A 33 7.73 2.66 12.79
N GLY A 34 6.95 1.77 13.41
CA GLY A 34 7.04 1.50 14.85
C GLY A 34 6.45 2.58 15.77
N LYS A 35 5.96 3.71 15.23
CA LYS A 35 5.17 4.69 15.99
C LYS A 35 3.69 4.36 15.84
N ARG A 36 2.92 4.43 16.94
CA ARG A 36 1.45 4.37 16.84
C ARG A 36 0.99 5.63 16.10
N ALA A 37 0.57 5.49 14.84
CA ALA A 37 0.04 6.60 14.02
C ALA A 37 -1.33 7.12 14.48
N SER A 38 -1.89 6.54 15.54
CA SER A 38 -3.08 7.01 16.24
C SER A 38 -2.74 7.32 17.69
N SER A 39 -3.11 8.53 18.12
CA SER A 39 -3.27 8.84 19.54
C SER A 39 -4.70 8.47 19.96
N ILE A 40 -4.84 7.72 21.06
CA ILE A 40 -6.13 7.45 21.68
C ILE A 40 -6.50 8.72 22.46
N TYR A 41 -7.47 9.49 21.96
CA TYR A 41 -8.02 10.60 22.73
C TYR A 41 -8.80 10.03 23.92
N SER A 42 -8.16 10.06 25.09
CA SER A 42 -8.85 9.87 26.37
C SER A 42 -9.28 11.24 26.83
N GLY A 43 -10.50 11.64 26.48
CA GLY A 43 -11.17 12.70 27.23
C GLY A 43 -11.24 12.24 28.68
N GLN A 44 -10.74 13.05 29.60
CA GLN A 44 -10.96 12.86 31.02
C GLN A 44 -12.47 12.70 31.22
N ASP A 45 -12.89 11.58 31.81
CA ASP A 45 -14.29 11.13 32.00
C ASP A 45 -15.00 10.41 30.84
N ILE A 46 -14.42 9.32 30.30
CA ILE A 46 -15.24 8.31 29.64
C ILE A 46 -15.03 6.92 30.22
N GLY A 47 -16.09 6.43 30.89
CA GLY A 47 -16.14 5.12 31.50
C GLY A 47 -15.90 3.99 30.51
N VAL A 48 -15.56 2.83 31.07
CA VAL A 48 -15.19 1.51 30.51
C VAL A 48 -15.95 0.98 29.27
N ASN A 49 -16.93 1.72 28.73
CA ASN A 49 -17.77 1.35 27.58
C ASN A 49 -17.74 2.36 26.41
N SER A 50 -16.73 3.23 26.28
CA SER A 50 -16.63 4.13 25.12
C SER A 50 -15.72 3.62 24.03
N VAL A 51 -16.26 3.54 22.81
CA VAL A 51 -15.50 3.28 21.58
C VAL A 51 -14.50 4.42 21.40
N SER A 52 -13.22 4.14 21.67
CA SER A 52 -12.13 5.07 21.43
C SER A 52 -12.01 5.32 19.93
N PHE A 53 -12.17 6.57 19.49
CA PHE A 53 -11.96 6.97 18.11
C PHE A 53 -10.49 7.33 17.89
N PRO A 54 -9.77 6.66 16.98
CA PRO A 54 -8.39 7.02 16.69
C PRO A 54 -8.34 8.37 15.98
N VAL A 55 -7.56 9.29 16.52
CA VAL A 55 -7.22 10.55 15.82
C VAL A 55 -6.03 10.24 14.92
N TYR A 56 -6.27 10.28 13.61
CA TYR A 56 -5.24 10.04 12.60
C TYR A 56 -4.46 11.31 12.28
N ASP A 57 -3.17 11.16 12.03
CA ASP A 57 -2.33 12.22 11.48
C ASP A 57 -2.91 12.73 10.14
N GLY A 58 -2.87 14.05 9.91
CA GLY A 58 -3.40 14.65 8.68
C GLY A 58 -2.71 14.13 7.41
N THR A 59 -1.44 13.74 7.51
CA THR A 59 -0.65 13.14 6.43
C THR A 59 -1.20 11.76 6.07
N LEU A 60 -1.57 10.94 7.06
CA LEU A 60 -2.18 9.62 6.84
C LEU A 60 -3.54 9.74 6.14
N LEU A 61 -4.38 10.70 6.57
CA LEU A 61 -5.68 10.93 5.96
C LEU A 61 -5.55 11.38 4.50
N ASN A 62 -4.58 12.25 4.20
CA ASN A 62 -4.30 12.69 2.84
C ASN A 62 -3.78 11.53 1.98
N PHE A 63 -2.86 10.71 2.52
CA PHE A 63 -2.38 9.51 1.86
C PHE A 63 -3.53 8.56 1.50
N VAL A 64 -4.38 8.21 2.48
CA VAL A 64 -5.54 7.32 2.28
C VAL A 64 -6.50 7.89 1.25
N ARG A 65 -6.76 9.21 1.29
CA ARG A 65 -7.63 9.89 0.32
C ARG A 65 -7.09 9.78 -1.10
N GLU A 66 -5.81 10.05 -1.30
CA GLU A 66 -5.16 9.93 -2.62
C GLU A 66 -5.10 8.47 -3.08
N ALA A 67 -4.76 7.54 -2.19
CA ALA A 67 -4.76 6.11 -2.50
C ALA A 67 -6.15 5.62 -2.91
N THR A 68 -7.21 6.08 -2.23
CA THR A 68 -8.61 5.72 -2.54
C THR A 68 -9.04 6.17 -3.94
N LYS A 69 -8.52 7.31 -4.43
CA LYS A 69 -8.81 7.83 -5.78
C LYS A 69 -7.97 7.16 -6.87
N SER A 70 -6.85 6.53 -6.50
CA SER A 70 -5.93 5.91 -7.44
C SER A 70 -6.51 4.63 -8.07
N PRO A 71 -6.06 4.24 -9.27
CA PRO A 71 -6.44 2.97 -9.88
C PRO A 71 -5.81 1.75 -9.16
N LEU A 72 -4.98 1.95 -8.14
CA LEU A 72 -4.36 0.86 -7.38
C LEU A 72 -5.38 0.11 -6.53
N MET A 73 -6.51 0.71 -6.20
CA MET A 73 -7.54 0.09 -5.37
C MET A 73 -8.28 -1.03 -6.12
N ASP A 74 -8.30 -2.22 -5.52
CA ASP A 74 -9.09 -3.36 -5.97
C ASP A 74 -10.07 -3.78 -4.86
N ARG A 75 -11.36 -3.79 -5.17
CA ARG A 75 -12.41 -4.23 -4.23
C ARG A 75 -12.34 -5.73 -3.94
N ASN A 76 -11.74 -6.52 -4.83
CA ASN A 76 -11.57 -7.95 -4.68
C ASN A 76 -10.31 -8.33 -3.87
N TYR A 77 -9.80 -7.41 -3.04
CA TYR A 77 -8.61 -7.66 -2.22
C TYR A 77 -8.75 -8.92 -1.34
N ALA A 78 -9.95 -9.27 -0.88
CA ALA A 78 -10.17 -10.48 -0.08
C ALA A 78 -9.79 -11.77 -0.82
N TYR A 79 -9.95 -11.80 -2.15
CA TYR A 79 -9.55 -12.95 -2.97
C TYR A 79 -8.03 -13.10 -3.04
N VAL A 80 -7.28 -11.99 -3.08
CA VAL A 80 -5.80 -12.01 -3.03
C VAL A 80 -5.32 -12.71 -1.75
N TYR A 81 -5.89 -12.37 -0.60
CA TYR A 81 -5.54 -12.99 0.68
C TYR A 81 -5.86 -14.49 0.70
N THR A 82 -7.02 -14.87 0.18
CA THR A 82 -7.44 -16.28 0.13
C THR A 82 -6.56 -17.10 -0.81
N ARG A 83 -6.28 -16.58 -2.01
CA ARG A 83 -5.49 -17.25 -3.05
C ARG A 83 -4.03 -17.45 -2.63
N HIS A 84 -3.44 -16.44 -1.99
CA HIS A 84 -2.04 -16.46 -1.56
C HIS A 84 -1.85 -16.94 -0.11
N ARG A 85 -2.94 -17.35 0.56
CA ARG A 85 -2.96 -17.86 1.94
C ARG A 85 -2.32 -16.90 2.94
N ILE A 86 -2.53 -15.61 2.75
CA ILE A 86 -1.98 -14.55 3.60
C ILE A 86 -2.87 -14.44 4.83
N ARG A 87 -2.31 -14.65 6.03
CA ARG A 87 -3.04 -14.64 7.30
C ARG A 87 -2.42 -13.69 8.33
N THR A 88 -1.13 -13.45 8.24
CA THR A 88 -0.35 -12.67 9.22
C THR A 88 0.36 -11.48 8.58
N HIS A 89 0.70 -10.46 9.37
CA HIS A 89 1.50 -9.32 8.89
C HIS A 89 2.89 -9.73 8.41
N GLN A 90 3.49 -10.77 9.02
CA GLN A 90 4.77 -11.27 8.55
C GLN A 90 4.66 -11.83 7.13
N GLU A 91 3.62 -12.61 6.83
CA GLU A 91 3.38 -13.14 5.48
C GLU A 91 3.10 -12.01 4.47
N GLU A 92 2.39 -10.96 4.88
CA GLU A 92 2.24 -9.75 4.05
C GLU A 92 3.60 -9.16 3.70
N ARG A 93 4.46 -8.91 4.70
CA ARG A 93 5.81 -8.35 4.49
C ARG A 93 6.68 -9.24 3.61
N ASP A 94 6.68 -10.54 3.86
CA ASP A 94 7.48 -11.50 3.11
C ASP A 94 7.08 -11.56 1.63
N ILE A 95 5.77 -11.49 1.35
CA ILE A 95 5.25 -11.49 -0.01
C ILE A 95 5.52 -10.17 -0.70
N ILE A 96 5.38 -9.03 0.00
CA ILE A 96 5.71 -7.72 -0.56
C ILE A 96 7.17 -7.70 -1.03
N GLN A 97 8.11 -8.11 -0.16
CA GLN A 97 9.55 -8.09 -0.49
C GLN A 97 9.91 -8.99 -1.69
N LYS A 98 9.15 -10.08 -1.89
CA LYS A 98 9.37 -11.03 -2.99
C LYS A 98 8.59 -10.67 -4.26
N ALA A 99 7.68 -9.68 -4.21
CA ALA A 99 6.81 -9.36 -5.32
C ALA A 99 7.62 -8.75 -6.47
N GLY A 100 7.45 -9.29 -7.67
CA GLY A 100 7.93 -8.68 -8.90
C GLY A 100 6.79 -8.04 -9.69
N TRP A 101 7.07 -7.80 -10.97
CA TRP A 101 6.08 -7.27 -11.92
C TRP A 101 4.81 -8.14 -12.03
N LYS A 102 4.96 -9.47 -11.97
CA LYS A 102 3.84 -10.40 -12.13
C LYS A 102 2.90 -10.39 -10.93
N GLU A 103 3.40 -10.01 -9.76
CA GLU A 103 2.70 -9.96 -8.49
C GLU A 103 2.18 -8.55 -8.16
N TRP A 104 2.08 -7.67 -9.16
CA TRP A 104 1.56 -6.30 -8.99
C TRP A 104 0.12 -6.29 -8.42
N ASP A 105 -0.69 -7.27 -8.81
CA ASP A 105 -2.04 -7.49 -8.28
C ASP A 105 -2.04 -7.82 -6.78
N ILE A 106 -1.03 -8.55 -6.31
CA ILE A 106 -0.85 -8.85 -4.88
C ILE A 106 -0.56 -7.57 -4.11
N LEU A 107 0.38 -6.75 -4.60
CA LEU A 107 0.73 -5.47 -3.98
C LEU A 107 -0.50 -4.53 -3.91
N ARG A 108 -1.28 -4.46 -4.99
CA ARG A 108 -2.56 -3.73 -5.02
C ARG A 108 -3.57 -4.30 -4.02
N GLY A 109 -3.70 -5.63 -3.94
CA GLY A 109 -4.59 -6.30 -3.00
C GLY A 109 -4.24 -6.00 -1.54
N ILE A 110 -2.96 -6.07 -1.19
CA ILE A 110 -2.49 -5.75 0.16
C ILE A 110 -2.78 -4.28 0.49
N LEU A 111 -2.43 -3.34 -0.40
CA LEU A 111 -2.73 -1.93 -0.20
C LEU A 111 -4.24 -1.68 -0.03
N SER A 112 -5.05 -2.34 -0.85
CA SER A 112 -6.51 -2.18 -0.87
C SER A 112 -7.18 -2.69 0.42
N LYS A 113 -6.69 -3.77 1.02
CA LYS A 113 -7.18 -4.25 2.33
C LYS A 113 -7.14 -3.13 3.36
N TYR A 114 -6.01 -2.44 3.47
CA TYR A 114 -5.83 -1.43 4.50
C TYR A 114 -6.53 -0.11 4.13
N VAL A 115 -6.39 0.37 2.89
CA VAL A 115 -7.03 1.63 2.46
C VAL A 115 -8.56 1.51 2.49
N LEU A 116 -9.12 0.48 1.84
CA LEU A 116 -10.58 0.31 1.75
C LEU A 116 -11.17 -0.28 3.03
N GLY A 117 -10.52 -1.28 3.62
CA GLY A 117 -10.97 -1.90 4.87
C GLY A 117 -10.90 -0.96 6.06
N GLY A 118 -9.93 -0.04 6.10
CA GLY A 118 -9.84 0.93 7.20
C GLY A 118 -10.95 1.98 7.21
N ARG A 119 -11.71 2.11 6.12
CA ARG A 119 -12.95 2.92 6.10
C ARG A 119 -14.05 2.33 6.98
N THR A 120 -14.05 1.02 7.19
CA THR A 120 -15.04 0.31 8.01
C THR A 120 -14.45 -0.16 9.34
N LYS A 121 -13.15 -0.44 9.39
CA LYS A 121 -12.42 -0.86 10.59
C LYS A 121 -11.41 0.20 11.01
N GLY A 122 -11.76 0.96 12.04
CA GLY A 122 -10.98 2.13 12.48
C GLY A 122 -9.57 1.86 13.00
N ASN A 123 -9.07 0.62 13.07
CA ASN A 123 -7.70 0.34 13.47
C ASN A 123 -6.76 0.02 12.29
N LEU A 124 -7.30 -0.32 11.11
CA LEU A 124 -6.49 -0.85 10.01
C LEU A 124 -5.49 0.16 9.44
N TRP A 125 -5.84 1.44 9.36
CA TRP A 125 -4.87 2.44 8.89
C TRP A 125 -3.70 2.60 9.85
N SER A 126 -3.96 2.61 11.15
CA SER A 126 -2.90 2.65 12.17
C SER A 126 -2.04 1.39 12.15
N GLU A 127 -2.67 0.23 12.01
CA GLU A 127 -2.01 -1.08 11.91
C GLU A 127 -1.07 -1.14 10.70
N ALA A 128 -1.53 -0.68 9.54
CA ALA A 128 -0.71 -0.62 8.33
C ALA A 128 0.52 0.30 8.47
N VAL A 129 0.40 1.38 9.24
CA VAL A 129 1.55 2.27 9.52
C VAL A 129 2.49 1.62 10.54
N SER A 130 1.97 1.08 11.64
CA SER A 130 2.81 0.46 12.69
C SER A 130 3.54 -0.77 12.18
N GLU A 131 2.90 -1.60 11.36
CA GLU A 131 3.45 -2.80 10.74
C GLU A 131 4.25 -2.51 9.45
N GLN A 132 4.40 -1.23 9.08
CA GLN A 132 5.11 -0.74 7.89
C GLN A 132 4.54 -1.23 6.56
N ILE A 133 3.32 -1.75 6.52
CA ILE A 133 2.72 -2.31 5.32
C ILE A 133 2.59 -1.26 4.21
N PHE A 134 2.11 -0.05 4.52
CA PHE A 134 2.01 1.01 3.52
C PHE A 134 3.36 1.40 2.92
N TYR A 135 4.38 1.54 3.76
CA TYR A 135 5.74 1.86 3.32
C TYR A 135 6.28 0.75 2.40
N LEU A 136 6.24 -0.50 2.85
CA LEU A 136 6.80 -1.64 2.13
C LEU A 136 6.13 -1.84 0.77
N VAL A 137 4.80 -1.73 0.70
CA VAL A 137 4.08 -1.87 -0.58
C VAL A 137 4.48 -0.79 -1.56
N LEU A 138 4.49 0.48 -1.14
CA LEU A 138 4.82 1.59 -2.03
C LEU A 138 6.28 1.56 -2.47
N LYS A 139 7.19 1.22 -1.55
CA LYS A 139 8.61 1.05 -1.85
C LYS A 139 8.82 -0.06 -2.87
N GLN A 140 8.19 -1.22 -2.68
CA GLN A 140 8.29 -2.32 -3.64
C GLN A 140 7.72 -1.92 -5.01
N MET A 141 6.57 -1.23 -5.04
CA MET A 141 6.00 -0.73 -6.29
C MET A 141 6.96 0.23 -7.01
N GLN A 142 7.61 1.13 -6.28
CA GLN A 142 8.63 2.03 -6.81
C GLN A 142 9.85 1.26 -7.35
N GLU A 143 10.38 0.31 -6.58
CA GLU A 143 11.55 -0.50 -6.97
C GLU A 143 11.28 -1.31 -8.24
N ILE A 144 10.09 -1.91 -8.35
CA ILE A 144 9.66 -2.61 -9.58
C ILE A 144 9.66 -1.63 -10.75
N ILE A 145 9.02 -0.47 -10.61
CA ILE A 145 8.96 0.55 -11.66
C ILE A 145 10.37 0.96 -12.10
N GLU A 146 11.24 1.32 -11.14
CA GLU A 146 12.60 1.78 -11.42
C GLU A 146 13.48 0.70 -12.08
N PHE A 147 13.34 -0.56 -11.65
CA PHE A 147 14.06 -1.68 -12.24
C PHE A 147 13.70 -1.85 -13.73
N TRP A 148 12.42 -1.78 -14.06
CA TRP A 148 11.94 -1.92 -15.43
C TRP A 148 12.08 -0.66 -16.27
N ASP A 149 12.20 0.51 -15.66
CA ASP A 149 12.51 1.78 -16.33
C ASP A 149 13.98 1.85 -16.76
N LYS A 150 14.90 1.36 -15.91
CA LYS A 150 16.33 1.26 -16.22
C LYS A 150 16.66 0.12 -17.19
N THR A 151 15.75 -0.82 -17.39
CA THR A 151 15.90 -1.96 -18.32
C THR A 151 15.09 -1.71 -19.58
N PRO A 152 15.62 -0.97 -20.58
CA PRO A 152 14.90 -0.77 -21.84
C PRO A 152 14.58 -2.13 -22.47
N ALA A 153 13.44 -2.23 -23.15
CA ALA A 153 12.98 -3.46 -23.81
C ALA A 153 13.98 -4.03 -24.84
N ASN A 154 14.98 -3.24 -25.22
CA ASN A 154 16.16 -3.66 -25.98
C ASN A 154 17.27 -4.19 -25.07
N GLY A 155 17.03 -5.32 -24.42
CA GLY A 155 18.09 -6.10 -23.79
C GLY A 155 19.00 -6.70 -24.86
N LYS A 156 20.01 -5.95 -25.32
CA LYS A 156 21.25 -6.57 -25.78
C LYS A 156 22.02 -6.99 -24.53
N LEU A 157 21.91 -8.27 -24.18
CA LEU A 157 23.03 -9.02 -23.59
C LEU A 157 24.00 -9.37 -24.72
#